data_AF-A0A0X1RVY6-F1
#
_entry.id   AF-A0A0X1RVY6-F1
#
_cell.length_a   1.000
_cell.length_b   1.000
_cell.length_c   1.000
_cell.angle_alpha   90.00
_cell.angle_beta   90.00
_cell.angle_gamma   90.00
#
_symmetry.space_group_name_H-M   'P 1'
#
loop_
_entity.id
_entity.type
_entity.pdbx_description
1 polymer ?
#
loop_
_entity_poly.entity_id
_entity_poly.type
_entity_poly.pdbx_seq_one_letter_code
_entity_poly.pdbx_strand_id
1 'polypeptide(L)'
;MKRMMTTIICTSLFLTACSSEKESEKSSENTTFKKAVEQGKLALAKGDVEDALASFELAENENPQDANTKKYVEQLQQVNHVDDLIEEKEYECQKSQSNDGEIYAIFPCPKRII
;
A
#
# COMPACT_ATOMS: atom_id res chain seq x y z
N MET A 1 7.32 -61.82 24.62
CA MET A 1 6.80 -60.74 25.49
C MET A 1 7.82 -60.43 26.58
N LYS A 2 8.45 -59.25 26.55
CA LYS A 2 9.05 -58.61 27.72
C LYS A 2 9.21 -57.13 27.42
N ARG A 3 8.53 -56.29 28.20
CA ARG A 3 8.56 -54.82 28.14
C ARG A 3 9.71 -54.30 29.01
N MET A 4 10.09 -53.05 28.73
CA MET A 4 10.58 -51.98 29.62
C MET A 4 12.06 -51.51 29.51
N MET A 5 12.12 -50.19 29.34
CA MET A 5 13.03 -49.17 29.91
C MET A 5 14.36 -48.88 29.21
N THR A 6 14.42 -47.81 28.42
CA THR A 6 14.88 -46.43 28.74
C THR A 6 16.40 -46.30 28.91
N THR A 7 17.04 -45.61 27.96
CA THR A 7 18.32 -44.93 28.23
C THR A 7 18.27 -43.56 27.58
N ILE A 8 18.02 -42.59 28.46
CA ILE A 8 17.96 -41.14 28.24
C ILE A 8 19.39 -40.65 28.02
N ILE A 9 19.67 -40.05 26.87
CA ILE A 9 20.90 -39.27 26.66
C ILE A 9 20.62 -37.88 27.21
N CYS A 10 21.04 -37.67 28.46
CA CYS A 10 21.07 -36.38 29.12
C CYS A 10 22.48 -35.77 29.03
N THR A 11 22.51 -34.43 29.03
CA THR A 11 23.62 -33.48 29.14
C THR A 11 24.23 -33.04 27.80
N SER A 12 24.07 -31.79 27.37
CA SER A 12 24.12 -30.53 28.12
C SER A 12 23.34 -29.44 27.36
N LEU A 13 22.24 -28.93 27.93
CA LEU A 13 22.11 -27.57 28.47
C LEU A 13 23.13 -26.55 27.91
N PHE A 14 22.67 -25.62 27.07
CA PHE A 14 22.69 -24.18 27.36
C PHE A 14 21.65 -23.40 26.52
N LEU A 15 20.77 -22.73 27.26
CA LEU A 15 20.05 -21.47 26.96
C LEU A 15 18.91 -21.46 25.93
N THR A 16 17.71 -21.54 26.49
CA THR A 16 16.49 -20.83 26.09
C THR A 16 16.78 -19.50 25.38
N ALA A 17 16.51 -19.44 24.07
CA ALA A 17 16.18 -18.21 23.36
C ALA A 17 14.91 -18.48 22.56
N CYS A 18 13.99 -17.52 22.61
CA CYS A 18 12.63 -17.62 22.13
C CYS A 18 12.50 -18.25 20.74
N SER A 19 11.54 -19.18 20.65
CA SER A 19 10.54 -19.26 19.60
C SER A 19 10.78 -18.33 18.40
N SER A 20 11.28 -18.90 17.33
CA SER A 20 10.91 -18.56 15.96
C SER A 20 11.60 -19.59 15.08
N GLU A 21 11.04 -20.80 15.08
CA GLU A 21 10.91 -21.50 13.81
C GLU A 21 10.19 -20.50 12.92
N LYS A 22 10.95 -19.74 12.11
CA LYS A 22 10.37 -19.09 10.95
C LYS A 22 10.02 -20.24 10.02
N GLU A 23 8.87 -20.84 10.31
CA GLU A 23 7.98 -21.34 9.29
C GLU A 23 7.96 -20.25 8.23
N SER A 24 8.69 -20.51 7.15
CA SER A 24 8.58 -19.76 5.90
C SER A 24 7.11 -19.85 5.55
N GLU A 25 6.36 -18.81 5.92
CA GLU A 25 4.92 -18.71 5.80
C GLU A 25 4.53 -19.02 4.35
N LYS A 26 4.06 -20.25 4.19
CA LYS A 26 2.87 -20.60 3.44
C LYS A 26 2.57 -19.64 2.28
N SER A 27 3.18 -19.98 1.15
CA SER A 27 2.63 -19.76 -0.20
C SER A 27 1.17 -20.21 -0.23
N SER A 28 0.28 -19.38 0.30
CA SER A 28 -1.15 -19.47 0.07
C SER A 28 -1.39 -18.76 -1.25
N GLU A 29 -1.89 -19.50 -2.24
CA GLU A 29 -2.49 -18.94 -3.45
C GLU A 29 -3.71 -18.09 -3.02
N ASN A 30 -3.48 -16.91 -2.44
CA ASN A 30 -4.55 -16.03 -2.02
C ASN A 30 -5.11 -15.36 -3.29
N THR A 31 -6.15 -15.97 -3.85
CA THR A 31 -6.75 -15.51 -5.11
C THR A 31 -7.23 -14.07 -5.02
N THR A 32 -7.60 -13.61 -3.82
CA THR A 32 -8.01 -12.22 -3.56
C THR A 32 -6.82 -11.28 -3.72
N PHE A 33 -5.68 -11.57 -3.08
CA PHE A 33 -4.45 -10.79 -3.24
C PHE A 33 -4.07 -10.63 -4.72
N LYS A 34 -4.00 -11.75 -5.46
CA LYS A 34 -3.61 -11.71 -6.87
C LYS A 34 -4.59 -10.89 -7.71
N LYS A 35 -5.90 -11.05 -7.50
CA LYS A 35 -6.93 -10.27 -8.21
C LYS A 35 -6.82 -8.78 -7.89
N ALA A 36 -6.64 -8.43 -6.62
CA ALA A 36 -6.49 -7.05 -6.19
C ALA A 36 -5.24 -6.40 -6.82
N VAL A 37 -4.11 -7.11 -6.87
CA VAL A 37 -2.90 -6.64 -7.57
C VAL A 37 -3.14 -6.47 -9.09
N GLU A 38 -3.83 -7.40 -9.73
CA GLU A 38 -4.17 -7.29 -11.17
C GLU A 38 -5.12 -6.12 -11.45
N GLN A 39 -6.12 -5.90 -10.59
CA GLN A 39 -7.04 -4.77 -10.67
C GLN A 39 -6.31 -3.44 -10.49
N GLY A 40 -5.42 -3.34 -9.48
CA GLY A 40 -4.62 -2.13 -9.25
C GLY A 40 -3.73 -1.80 -10.45
N LYS A 41 -3.08 -2.80 -11.05
CA LYS A 41 -2.29 -2.62 -12.28
C LYS A 41 -3.14 -2.18 -13.47
N LEU A 42 -4.37 -2.69 -13.60
CA LEU A 42 -5.29 -2.31 -14.66
C LEU A 42 -5.76 -0.86 -14.49
N ALA A 43 -6.07 -0.42 -13.27
CA ALA A 43 -6.44 0.95 -12.96
C ALA A 43 -5.27 1.92 -13.25
N LEU A 44 -4.04 1.56 -12.86
CA LEU A 44 -2.82 2.29 -13.24
C LEU A 44 -2.69 2.44 -14.76
N ALA A 45 -2.95 1.37 -15.52
CA ALA A 45 -2.89 1.42 -16.98
C ALA A 45 -3.94 2.35 -17.60
N LYS A 46 -5.04 2.62 -16.89
CA LYS A 46 -6.08 3.59 -17.27
C LYS A 46 -5.80 5.01 -16.76
N GLY A 47 -4.79 5.19 -15.92
CA GLY A 47 -4.52 6.46 -15.23
C GLY A 47 -5.48 6.74 -14.07
N ASP A 48 -6.21 5.73 -13.61
CA ASP A 48 -7.15 5.85 -12.50
C ASP A 48 -6.42 5.60 -11.17
N VAL A 49 -5.96 6.69 -10.56
CA VAL A 49 -5.12 6.67 -9.35
C VAL A 49 -5.93 6.23 -8.13
N GLU A 50 -7.19 6.65 -8.01
CA GLU A 50 -8.08 6.31 -6.90
C GLU A 50 -8.41 4.81 -6.90
N ASP A 51 -8.87 4.28 -8.03
CA ASP A 51 -9.19 2.85 -8.17
C ASP A 51 -7.95 1.98 -7.99
N ALA A 52 -6.79 2.47 -8.45
CA ALA A 52 -5.52 1.79 -8.25
C ALA A 52 -5.15 1.71 -6.77
N LEU A 53 -5.26 2.82 -6.04
CA LEU A 53 -4.95 2.89 -4.62
C LEU A 53 -5.84 1.93 -3.83
N ALA A 54 -7.15 2.00 -4.02
CA ALA A 54 -8.10 1.12 -3.33
C ALA A 54 -7.81 -0.37 -3.58
N SER A 55 -7.44 -0.73 -4.81
CA SER A 55 -7.08 -2.11 -5.17
C SER A 55 -5.79 -2.57 -4.51
N PHE A 56 -4.77 -1.70 -4.42
CA PHE A 56 -3.51 -2.04 -3.75
C PHE A 56 -3.63 -2.06 -2.22
N GLU A 57 -4.47 -1.22 -1.62
CA GLU A 57 -4.78 -1.29 -0.18
C GLU A 57 -5.47 -2.62 0.16
N LEU A 58 -6.38 -3.10 -0.68
CA LEU A 58 -6.96 -4.44 -0.52
C LEU A 58 -5.88 -5.54 -0.62
N ALA A 59 -4.97 -5.43 -1.58
CA ALA A 59 -3.84 -6.36 -1.70
C ALA A 59 -2.92 -6.30 -0.47
N GLU A 60 -2.66 -5.12 0.09
CA GLU A 60 -1.83 -4.96 1.29
C GLU A 60 -2.48 -5.60 2.50
N ASN A 61 -3.80 -5.46 2.64
CA ASN A 61 -4.57 -6.12 3.71
C ASN A 61 -4.53 -7.65 3.60
N GLU A 62 -4.57 -8.20 2.38
CA GLU A 62 -4.49 -9.64 2.14
C GLU A 62 -3.07 -10.20 2.29
N ASN A 63 -2.05 -9.40 2.00
CA ASN A 63 -0.64 -9.77 2.18
C ASN A 63 0.22 -8.57 2.64
N PRO A 64 0.26 -8.28 3.95
CA PRO A 64 1.00 -7.13 4.48
C PRO A 64 2.52 -7.23 4.35
N GLN A 65 3.04 -8.42 4.02
CA GLN A 65 4.48 -8.65 3.84
C GLN A 65 4.95 -8.39 2.40
N ASP A 66 4.04 -8.19 1.44
CA ASP A 66 4.42 -7.90 0.06
C ASP A 66 4.95 -6.47 -0.08
N ALA A 67 6.28 -6.36 -0.18
CA ALA A 67 6.97 -5.08 -0.29
C ALA A 67 6.57 -4.28 -1.55
N ASN A 68 6.18 -4.96 -2.63
CA ASN A 68 5.76 -4.27 -3.86
C ASN A 68 4.42 -3.56 -3.65
N THR A 69 3.44 -4.25 -3.08
CA THR A 69 2.11 -3.69 -2.80
C THR A 69 2.22 -2.51 -1.85
N LYS A 70 2.99 -2.63 -0.77
CA LYS A 70 3.27 -1.52 0.14
C LYS A 70 3.85 -0.30 -0.59
N LYS A 71 4.84 -0.52 -1.46
CA LYS A 71 5.43 0.56 -2.26
C LYS A 71 4.40 1.21 -3.19
N TYR A 72 3.51 0.45 -3.81
CA TYR A 72 2.44 1.01 -4.63
C TYR A 72 1.49 1.90 -3.82
N VAL A 73 1.07 1.46 -2.64
CA VAL A 73 0.20 2.24 -1.73
C VAL A 73 0.90 3.55 -1.35
N GLU A 74 2.15 3.50 -0.88
CA GLU A 74 2.91 4.70 -0.49
C GLU A 74 3.04 5.71 -1.65
N GLN A 75 3.32 5.22 -2.86
CA GLN A 75 3.46 6.08 -4.05
C GLN A 75 2.13 6.69 -4.48
N LEU A 76 1.05 5.91 -4.46
CA LEU A 76 -0.27 6.37 -4.89
C LEU A 76 -0.89 7.36 -3.90
N GLN A 77 -0.66 7.18 -2.59
CA GLN A 77 -1.08 8.15 -1.58
C GLN A 77 -0.39 9.51 -1.77
N GLN A 78 0.88 9.53 -2.18
CA GLN A 78 1.58 10.78 -2.49
C GLN A 78 0.99 11.48 -3.72
N VAL A 79 0.63 10.72 -4.76
CA VAL A 79 0.00 11.28 -5.97
C VAL A 79 -1.37 11.83 -5.64
N ASN A 80 -2.21 11.05 -4.94
CA ASN A 80 -3.56 11.47 -4.57
C ASN A 80 -3.56 12.75 -3.71
N HIS A 81 -2.64 12.84 -2.74
CA HIS A 81 -2.48 14.06 -1.94
C HIS A 81 -2.09 15.29 -2.77
N VAL A 82 -1.28 15.12 -3.82
CA VAL A 82 -0.93 16.22 -4.72
C VAL A 82 -2.13 16.63 -5.58
N ASP A 83 -2.92 15.66 -6.05
CA ASP A 83 -4.13 15.93 -6.83
C ASP A 83 -5.18 16.70 -6.00
N ASP A 84 -5.41 16.30 -4.75
CA ASP A 84 -6.27 17.01 -3.80
C ASP A 84 -5.84 18.49 -3.63
N LEU A 85 -4.53 18.73 -3.44
CA LEU A 85 -3.98 20.07 -3.27
C LEU A 85 -4.07 20.91 -4.55
N ILE A 86 -4.04 20.28 -5.72
CA ILE A 86 -4.25 20.96 -7.00
C ILE A 86 -5.72 21.34 -7.13
N GLU A 87 -6.65 20.41 -6.85
CA GLU A 87 -8.09 20.66 -6.95
C GLU A 87 -8.52 21.77 -5.99
N GLU A 88 -8.05 21.75 -4.73
CA GLU A 88 -8.32 22.81 -3.75
C GLU A 88 -7.81 24.18 -4.25
N LYS A 89 -6.60 24.23 -4.80
CA LYS A 89 -6.04 25.47 -5.37
C LYS A 89 -6.81 25.93 -6.62
N GLU A 90 -7.24 25.02 -7.48
CA GLU A 90 -8.05 25.33 -8.66
C GLU A 90 -9.42 25.89 -8.26
N TYR A 91 -10.05 25.32 -7.23
CA TYR A 91 -11.31 25.81 -6.66
C TYR A 91 -11.19 27.23 -6.11
N GLU A 92 -10.15 27.52 -5.32
CA GLU A 92 -9.90 28.86 -4.78
C GLU A 92 -9.60 29.89 -5.90
N CYS A 93 -8.83 29.51 -6.95
CA CYS A 93 -8.56 30.36 -8.12
C CYS A 93 -9.85 30.71 -8.90
N GLN A 94 -10.80 29.77 -9.05
CA GLN A 94 -12.09 30.03 -9.69
C GLN A 94 -12.96 30.99 -8.87
N LYS A 95 -12.98 30.82 -7.54
CA LYS A 95 -13.78 31.67 -6.64
C LYS A 95 -13.28 33.11 -6.62
N SER A 96 -11.98 33.38 -6.67
CA SER A 96 -11.47 34.75 -6.78
C SER A 96 -11.86 35.40 -8.11
N GLN A 97 -11.76 34.68 -9.23
CA GLN A 97 -12.12 35.24 -10.55
C GLN A 97 -13.61 35.58 -10.70
N SER A 98 -14.50 34.89 -9.97
CA SER A 98 -15.95 35.10 -10.07
C SER A 98 -16.47 36.30 -9.27
N ASN A 99 -15.73 36.78 -8.27
CA ASN A 99 -16.23 37.79 -7.33
C ASN A 99 -15.72 39.20 -7.63
N ASP A 100 -14.72 39.33 -8.51
CA ASP A 100 -13.97 40.57 -8.63
C ASP A 100 -13.83 40.96 -10.11
N GLY A 101 -14.60 41.96 -10.54
CA GLY A 101 -14.49 42.57 -11.87
C GLY A 101 -13.15 43.25 -12.18
N GLU A 102 -12.18 43.20 -11.26
CA GLU A 102 -10.79 43.63 -11.42
C GLU A 102 -9.97 43.06 -10.25
N ILE A 103 -9.31 41.90 -10.37
CA ILE A 103 -8.22 41.54 -9.44
C ILE A 103 -6.99 40.98 -10.18
N TYR A 104 -5.87 41.63 -9.87
CA TYR A 104 -4.50 41.27 -10.23
C TYR A 104 -4.12 39.95 -9.56
N ALA A 105 -4.01 38.87 -10.34
CA ALA A 105 -3.49 37.60 -9.84
C ALA A 105 -2.00 37.74 -9.48
N ILE A 106 -1.68 37.73 -8.18
CA ILE A 106 -0.30 37.81 -7.67
C ILE A 106 0.46 36.49 -7.90
N PHE A 107 -0.23 35.40 -8.20
CA PHE A 107 0.39 34.14 -8.65
C PHE A 107 -0.30 33.64 -9.91
N PRO A 108 0.44 33.37 -11.01
CA PRO A 108 -0.14 32.76 -12.19
C PRO A 108 -0.63 31.35 -11.82
N CYS A 109 -1.94 31.10 -11.94
CA CYS A 109 -2.51 29.76 -11.71
C CYS A 109 -1.76 28.77 -12.65
N PRO A 110 -1.33 27.60 -12.13
CA PRO A 110 -0.55 26.66 -12.93
C PRO A 110 -1.39 26.19 -14.12
N LYS A 111 -0.92 26.45 -15.34
CA LYS A 111 -1.56 25.91 -16.54
C LYS A 111 -1.32 24.40 -16.57
N ARG A 112 -2.40 23.62 -16.53
CA ARG A 112 -2.38 22.18 -16.83
C ARG A 112 -1.84 22.00 -18.26
N ILE A 113 -0.62 21.49 -18.40
CA ILE A 113 -0.06 21.08 -19.70
C ILE A 113 -0.60 19.67 -19.93
N ILE A 114 -1.50 19.53 -20.90
CA ILE A 114 -2.04 18.26 -21.39
C ILE A 114 -1.07 17.68 -22.42
#